data_AF-A0A2P7TA86-F1
#
_entry.id   AF-A0A2P7TA86-F1
#
_cell.length_a   1.000
_cell.length_b   1.000
_cell.length_c   1.000
_cell.angle_alpha   90.00
_cell.angle_beta   90.00
_cell.angle_gamma   90.00
#
_symmetry.space_group_name_H-M   'P 1'
#
loop_
_entity.id
_entity.type
_entity.pdbx_description
1 polymer ?
#
loop_
_entity_poly.entity_id
_entity_poly.type
_entity_poly.pdbx_seq_one_letter_code
_entity_poly.pdbx_strand_id
1 'polypeptide(L)' 'MKTILITPKNKEEYALITALLKKMDIPNTILTNEQKENIGMAILIKKADNTKTVSRNTIMKKLK' A
#
# COMPACT_ATOMS: atom_id res chain seq x y z
N MET A 1 0.57 -9.13 -16.52
CA MET A 1 -0.76 -8.57 -16.24
C MET A 1 -0.59 -7.25 -15.48
N LYS A 2 -1.48 -6.27 -15.66
CA LYS A 2 -1.43 -4.97 -14.95
C LYS A 2 -2.37 -5.03 -13.74
N THR A 3 -1.92 -4.53 -12.59
CA THR A 3 -2.70 -4.51 -11.34
C THR A 3 -3.28 -3.12 -11.11
N ILE A 4 -4.50 -3.05 -10.57
CA ILE A 4 -5.17 -1.81 -10.20
C ILE A 4 -5.39 -1.82 -8.68
N LEU A 5 -4.94 -0.77 -8.00
CA LEU A 5 -5.28 -0.48 -6.60
C LEU A 5 -6.27 0.68 -6.58
N ILE A 6 -7.40 0.50 -5.92
CA ILE A 6 -8.45 1.52 -5.79
C ILE A 6 -8.54 1.91 -4.32
N THR A 7 -8.38 3.21 -4.03
CA THR A 7 -8.47 3.77 -2.67
C THR A 7 -9.65 4.75 -2.63
N PRO A 8 -10.83 4.33 -2.14
CA PRO A 8 -11.99 5.22 -2.03
C PRO A 8 -11.73 6.33 -1.01
N LYS A 9 -12.23 7.53 -1.29
CA LYS A 9 -12.08 8.71 -0.42
C LYS A 9 -12.94 8.65 0.83
N ASN A 10 -14.07 7.95 0.78
CA ASN A 10 -15.06 7.86 1.85
C ASN A 10 -15.87 6.55 1.75
N LYS A 11 -16.75 6.34 2.74
CA LYS A 11 -17.56 5.12 2.86
C LYS A 11 -18.58 4.99 1.73
N GLU A 12 -19.14 6.11 1.28
CA GLU A 12 -20.15 6.16 0.21
C GLU A 12 -19.54 5.71 -1.13
N GLU A 13 -18.34 6.20 -1.45
CA GLU A 13 -17.61 5.82 -2.66
C GLU A 13 -17.16 4.36 -2.61
N TYR A 14 -16.73 3.86 -1.44
CA TYR A 14 -16.42 2.45 -1.24
C TYR A 14 -17.64 1.57 -1.54
N ALA A 15 -18.82 1.92 -1.03
CA ALA A 15 -20.05 1.18 -1.26
C ALA A 15 -20.46 1.19 -2.74
N LEU A 16 -20.37 2.34 -3.40
CA LEU A 16 -20.65 2.49 -4.83
C LEU A 16 -19.74 1.60 -5.68
N ILE A 17 -18.43 1.66 -5.47
CA ILE A 17 -17.44 0.89 -6.24
C ILE A 17 -17.67 -0.61 -6.02
N THR A 18 -17.89 -1.03 -4.78
CA THR A 18 -18.14 -2.44 -4.46
C THR A 18 -19.41 -2.96 -5.16
N ALA A 19 -20.49 -2.18 -5.15
CA ALA A 19 -21.73 -2.54 -5.83
C ALA A 19 -21.55 -2.63 -7.35
N LEU A 20 -20.78 -1.71 -7.95
CA LEU A 20 -20.47 -1.73 -9.38
C LEU A 20 -19.65 -2.95 -9.78
N LEU A 21 -18.57 -3.24 -9.05
CA LEU A 21 -17.73 -4.42 -9.33
C LEU A 21 -18.53 -5.71 -9.21
N LYS A 22 -19.41 -5.81 -8.21
CA LYS A 22 -20.33 -6.95 -8.07
C LYS A 22 -21.31 -7.05 -9.24
N LYS A 23 -21.89 -5.94 -9.69
CA LYS A 23 -22.84 -5.91 -10.83
C LYS A 23 -22.18 -6.32 -12.15
N MET A 24 -20.90 -5.98 -12.31
CA MET A 24 -20.11 -6.31 -13.51
C MET A 24 -19.48 -7.70 -13.45
N ASP A 25 -19.72 -8.46 -12.37
CA ASP A 25 -19.08 -9.76 -12.12
C ASP A 25 -17.55 -9.70 -12.18
N ILE A 26 -16.98 -8.59 -11.67
CA ILE A 26 -15.53 -8.41 -11.58
C ILE A 26 -15.08 -8.88 -10.19
N PRO A 27 -14.27 -9.95 -10.10
CA PRO A 27 -13.72 -10.40 -8.83
C PRO A 27 -12.90 -9.29 -8.18
N ASN A 28 -13.16 -9.06 -6.89
CA ASN A 28 -12.41 -8.10 -6.08
C ASN A 28 -12.10 -8.69 -4.71
N THR A 29 -11.05 -8.18 -4.08
CA THR A 29 -10.58 -8.65 -2.79
C THR A 29 -10.44 -7.49 -1.84
N ILE A 30 -11.01 -7.64 -0.64
CA ILE A 30 -10.84 -6.67 0.45
C ILE A 30 -9.50 -6.94 1.11
N LEU A 31 -8.63 -5.93 1.12
CA LEU A 31 -7.31 -6.03 1.74
C LEU A 31 -7.40 -5.88 3.26
N THR A 32 -6.71 -6.76 3.99
CA THR A 32 -6.48 -6.62 5.42
C THR A 32 -5.53 -5.45 5.71
N ASN A 33 -5.47 -5.01 6.97
CA ASN A 33 -4.54 -3.93 7.35
C ASN A 33 -3.08 -4.32 7.11
N GLU A 34 -2.69 -5.54 7.45
CA GLU A 34 -1.34 -6.07 7.19
C GLU A 34 -1.01 -6.08 5.69
N GLN A 35 -1.95 -6.48 4.84
CA GLN A 35 -1.76 -6.43 3.38
C GLN A 35 -1.59 -5.00 2.88
N LYS A 36 -2.36 -4.05 3.42
CA LYS A 36 -2.23 -2.62 3.08
C LYS A 36 -0.87 -2.07 3.50
N GLU A 37 -0.40 -2.39 4.70
CA GLU A 37 0.91 -1.97 5.20
C GLU A 37 2.04 -2.51 4.32
N ASN A 38 1.98 -3.79 3.94
CA ASN A 38 2.96 -4.40 3.04
C ASN A 38 3.02 -3.70 1.67
N ILE A 39 1.86 -3.38 1.09
CA ILE A 39 1.80 -2.63 -0.17
C ILE A 39 2.35 -1.21 0.01
N GLY A 40 1.98 -0.54 1.10
CA GLY A 40 2.50 0.78 1.45
C GLY A 40 4.01 0.79 1.58
N MET A 41 4.58 -0.18 2.29
CA MET A 41 6.02 -0.35 2.46
C MET A 41 6.72 -0.59 1.12
N ALA A 42 6.17 -1.45 0.27
CA ALA A 42 6.73 -1.71 -1.06
C ALA A 42 6.78 -0.43 -1.93
N ILE A 43 5.72 0.40 -1.87
CA ILE A 43 5.68 1.69 -2.57
C ILE A 43 6.75 2.65 -2.02
N LEU A 44 6.91 2.71 -0.70
CA LEU A 44 7.91 3.57 -0.05
C LEU A 44 9.34 3.13 -0.39
N ILE A 45 9.64 1.83 -0.30
CA ILE A 45 10.95 1.27 -0.69
C ILE A 45 11.25 1.57 -2.15
N LYS A 46 10.26 1.43 -3.05
CA LYS A 46 10.46 1.73 -4.48
C LYS A 46 10.79 3.21 -4.73
N LYS A 47 10.29 4.11 -3.88
CA LYS A 47 10.60 5.55 -3.93
C LYS A 47 11.86 5.93 -3.16
N ALA A 48 12.41 5.01 -2.34
CA ALA A 48 13.57 5.28 -1.52
C ALA A 48 14.82 5.41 -2.38
N ASP A 49 15.68 6.36 -2.01
CA ASP A 49 16.99 6.52 -2.62
C ASP A 49 17.97 5.53 -2.00
N ASN A 50 18.18 4.41 -2.68
CA ASN A 50 19.06 3.33 -2.21
C ASN A 50 20.56 3.69 -2.26
N THR A 51 20.94 4.85 -2.79
CA THR A 51 22.34 5.32 -2.78
C THR A 51 22.71 6.00 -1.46
N LYS A 52 21.72 6.51 -0.73
CA LYS A 52 21.90 7.14 0.58
C LYS A 52 22.05 6.08 1.67
N THR A 53 23.27 5.61 1.86
CA THR A 53 23.61 4.64 2.90
C THR A 53 24.25 5.32 4.12
N VAL A 54 24.12 4.69 5.29
CA VAL A 54 24.76 5.14 6.54
C VAL A 54 25.39 3.95 7.25
N SER A 55 26.52 4.19 7.93
CA SER A 55 27.21 3.12 8.67
C SER A 55 26.37 2.65 9.87
N ARG A 56 26.52 1.37 10.23
CA ARG A 56 25.91 0.80 11.44
C ARG A 56 26.28 1.61 12.69
N ASN A 57 27.53 2.04 12.82
CA ASN A 57 28.00 2.83 13.96
C ASN A 57 27.22 4.14 14.11
N THR A 58 26.91 4.82 13.00
CA THR A 58 26.10 6.04 12.98
C THR A 58 24.68 5.77 13.45
N ILE A 59 24.07 4.66 13.03
CA ILE A 59 22.72 4.26 13.46
C ILE A 59 22.70 3.95 14.96
N MET A 60 23.64 3.13 15.44
CA MET A 60 23.67 2.68 16.84
C MET A 60 23.86 3.82 17.84
N LYS A 61 24.47 4.94 17.43
CA LYS A 61 24.58 6.15 18.27
C LYS A 61 23.23 6.85 18.51
N LYS A 62 22.25 6.68 17.63
CA LYS A 62 20.91 7.29 17.76
C LYS A 62 19.91 6.43 18.53
N LEU A 63 20.25 5.17 18.76
CA LEU A 63 19.40 4.19 19.46
C LEU A 63 19.77 4.04 20.95
N LYS A 64 20.84 4.71 21.41
CA LYS A 64 21.20 4.88 22.82
C LYS A 64 20.62 6.18 23.33
#